data_AF-A0A849NBL5-F1
#
_entry.id   AF-A0A849NBL5-F1
#
_cell.length_a   1.000
_cell.length_b   1.000
_cell.length_c   1.000
_cell.angle_alpha   90.00
_cell.angle_beta   90.00
_cell.angle_gamma   90.00
#
_symmetry.space_group_name_H-M   'P 1'
#
loop_
_entity.id
_entity.type
_entity.pdbx_description
1 polymer ?
#
loop_
_entity_poly.entity_id
_entity_poly.type
_entity_poly.pdbx_seq_one_letter_code
_entity_poly.pdbx_strand_id
1 'polypeptide(L)'
;MDNNDIIKFNSNYEDELNAIPIFRKAVEKYKLSMKLVDIHFQFDRKKLFFYYTSDGRVDFRELAKELASHFKTRIELRQIGVRDEAKRIGGLGTCGREFCCASFLSNFKRITTQIANDQNLSSNMSKLSGPCGKLKCCLSYEV
;
A
#
# COMPACT_ATOMS: atom_id res chain seq x y z
N MET A 1 -8.43 24.47 8.27
CA MET A 1 -7.08 24.00 8.66
C MET A 1 -6.26 25.22 9.00
N ASP A 2 -5.59 25.23 10.14
CA ASP A 2 -4.74 26.34 10.56
C ASP A 2 -3.46 26.39 9.69
N ASN A 3 -2.86 27.56 9.49
CA ASN A 3 -1.63 27.71 8.69
C ASN A 3 -0.48 26.86 9.27
N ASN A 4 -0.44 26.68 10.59
CA ASN A 4 0.54 25.84 11.25
C ASN A 4 0.40 24.35 10.89
N ASP A 5 -0.83 23.86 10.70
CA ASP A 5 -1.08 22.47 10.31
C ASP A 5 -0.55 22.19 8.90
N ILE A 6 -0.71 23.15 7.99
CA ILE A 6 -0.23 23.05 6.60
C ILE A 6 1.30 23.00 6.57
N ILE A 7 1.96 23.88 7.32
CA ILE A 7 3.43 23.92 7.40
C ILE A 7 3.96 22.59 7.95
N LYS A 8 3.34 22.09 9.03
CA LYS A 8 3.74 20.82 9.64
C LYS A 8 3.54 19.64 8.69
N PHE A 9 2.42 19.61 7.97
CA PHE A 9 2.14 18.59 6.97
C PHE A 9 3.21 18.58 5.87
N ASN A 10 3.51 19.75 5.29
CA ASN A 10 4.52 19.85 4.23
C ASN A 10 5.91 19.45 4.74
N SER A 11 6.30 19.87 5.95
CA SER A 11 7.57 19.46 6.55
C SER A 11 7.66 17.95 6.78
N ASN A 12 6.57 17.32 7.23
CA ASN A 12 6.54 15.86 7.37
C ASN A 12 6.68 15.17 6.01
N TYR A 13 6.01 15.67 4.98
CA TYR A 13 6.07 15.12 3.62
C TYR A 13 7.49 15.19 3.03
N GLU A 14 8.19 16.31 3.19
CA GLU A 14 9.59 16.43 2.76
C GLU A 14 10.50 15.43 3.49
N ASP A 15 10.31 15.25 4.80
CA ASP A 15 11.08 14.25 5.56
C ASP A 15 10.76 12.81 5.13
N GLU A 16 9.50 12.52 4.77
CA GLU A 16 9.09 11.23 4.19
C GLU A 16 9.82 10.94 2.87
N LEU A 17 9.92 11.94 1.98
CA LEU A 17 10.66 11.83 0.72
C LEU A 17 12.15 11.57 0.96
N ASN A 18 12.75 12.28 1.93
CA ASN A 18 14.14 12.08 2.31
C ASN A 18 14.39 10.70 2.94
N ALA A 19 13.38 10.08 3.56
CA ALA A 19 13.48 8.74 4.14
C ALA A 19 13.53 7.61 3.09
N ILE A 20 13.01 7.84 1.86
CA ILE A 20 12.99 6.86 0.77
C ILE A 20 14.39 6.30 0.43
N PRO A 21 15.41 7.12 0.10
CA PRO A 21 16.73 6.62 -0.24
C PRO A 21 17.40 5.88 0.91
N ILE A 22 17.16 6.31 2.16
CA ILE A 22 17.72 5.68 3.36
C ILE A 22 17.14 4.26 3.51
N PHE A 23 15.82 4.12 3.38
CA PHE A 23 15.14 2.83 3.41
C PHE A 23 15.65 1.91 2.31
N ARG A 24 15.72 2.38 1.07
CA ARG A 24 16.17 1.58 -0.08
C ARG A 24 17.60 1.06 0.10
N LYS A 25 18.52 1.91 0.56
CA LYS A 25 19.91 1.52 0.85
C LYS A 25 19.99 0.45 1.94
N ALA A 26 19.22 0.60 3.02
CA ALA A 26 19.20 -0.39 4.10
C ALA A 26 18.60 -1.73 3.65
N VAL A 27 17.53 -1.71 2.86
CA VAL A 27 16.92 -2.92 2.26
C VAL A 27 17.91 -3.66 1.37
N GLU A 28 18.65 -2.93 0.52
CA GLU A 28 19.68 -3.50 -0.35
C GLU A 28 20.83 -4.11 0.45
N LYS A 29 21.33 -3.37 1.46
CA LYS A 29 22.40 -3.83 2.37
C LYS A 29 22.05 -5.15 3.06
N TYR A 30 20.81 -5.29 3.53
CA TYR A 30 20.33 -6.52 4.19
C TYR A 30 19.73 -7.55 3.23
N LYS A 31 19.73 -7.29 1.92
CA LYS A 31 19.22 -8.17 0.85
C LYS A 31 17.78 -8.64 1.10
N LEU A 32 16.91 -7.73 1.53
CA LEU A 32 15.53 -8.05 1.87
C LEU A 32 14.64 -8.03 0.63
N SER A 33 13.88 -9.10 0.40
CA SER A 33 12.91 -9.19 -0.70
C SER A 33 11.61 -8.46 -0.33
N MET A 34 11.61 -7.14 -0.49
CA MET A 34 10.45 -6.28 -0.26
C MET A 34 10.47 -5.06 -1.17
N LYS A 35 9.29 -4.50 -1.43
CA LYS A 35 9.10 -3.27 -2.19
C LYS A 35 8.49 -2.20 -1.29
N LEU A 36 9.14 -1.05 -1.19
CA LEU A 36 8.56 0.12 -0.53
C LEU A 36 7.33 0.60 -1.32
N VAL A 37 6.21 0.72 -0.63
CA VAL A 37 4.99 1.31 -1.18
C VAL A 37 4.88 2.77 -0.77
N ASP A 38 5.06 3.06 0.52
CA ASP A 38 4.89 4.43 1.03
C ASP A 38 5.56 4.62 2.39
N ILE A 39 5.84 5.88 2.73
CA ILE A 39 6.40 6.31 4.02
C ILE A 39 5.49 7.38 4.58
N HIS A 40 5.17 7.30 5.87
CA HIS A 40 4.30 8.29 6.49
C HIS A 40 4.68 8.58 7.93
N PHE A 41 4.87 9.84 8.28
CA PHE A 41 4.90 10.30 9.66
C PHE A 41 3.49 10.41 10.21
N GLN A 42 3.30 9.85 11.40
CA GLN A 42 2.17 10.25 12.22
C GLN A 42 2.20 11.77 12.40
N PHE A 43 1.04 12.42 12.43
CA PHE A 43 0.98 13.89 12.52
C PHE A 43 1.73 14.47 13.73
N ASP A 44 1.77 13.75 14.86
CA ASP A 44 2.55 14.12 16.06
C ASP A 44 4.03 13.67 16.03
N ARG A 45 4.46 13.08 14.91
CA ARG A 45 5.79 12.50 14.65
C ARG A 45 6.25 11.45 15.66
N LYS A 46 5.34 10.87 16.46
CA LYS A 46 5.71 9.79 17.39
C LYS A 46 6.05 8.49 16.68
N LYS A 47 5.53 8.31 15.47
CA LYS A 47 5.74 7.13 14.64
C LYS A 47 6.07 7.51 13.20
N LEU A 48 6.97 6.73 12.61
CA LEU A 48 7.27 6.74 11.19
C LEU A 48 6.92 5.36 10.62
N PHE A 49 5.93 5.34 9.73
CA PHE A 49 5.43 4.14 9.09
C PHE A 49 6.17 3.90 7.77
N PHE A 50 6.57 2.66 7.54
CA PHE A 50 7.07 2.19 6.25
C PHE A 50 6.15 1.08 5.76
N TYR A 51 5.37 1.37 4.73
CA TYR A 51 4.48 0.42 4.10
C TYR A 51 5.22 -0.29 2.98
N TYR A 52 5.17 -1.62 2.99
CA TYR A 52 5.86 -2.43 1.98
C TYR A 52 5.03 -3.63 1.55
N THR A 53 5.33 -4.14 0.36
CA THR A 53 4.82 -5.42 -0.14
C THR A 53 5.97 -6.43 -0.22
N SER A 54 5.65 -7.70 -0.02
CA SER A 54 6.57 -8.83 -0.20
C SER A 54 5.78 -10.11 -0.48
N ASP A 55 6.34 -11.03 -1.25
CA ASP A 55 5.70 -12.30 -1.59
C ASP A 55 5.64 -13.29 -0.42
N GLY A 56 6.54 -13.12 0.55
CA GLY A 56 6.64 -13.97 1.73
C GLY A 56 6.91 -13.20 3.01
N ARG A 57 7.18 -13.95 4.09
CA ARG A 57 7.63 -13.37 5.36
C ARG A 57 9.03 -12.78 5.18
N VAL A 58 9.22 -11.57 5.69
CA VAL A 58 10.52 -10.91 5.68
C VAL A 58 11.01 -10.72 7.11
N ASP A 59 12.23 -11.16 7.39
CA ASP A 59 12.88 -10.87 8.66
C ASP A 59 13.54 -9.49 8.60
N PHE A 60 12.83 -8.49 9.09
CA PHE A 60 13.24 -7.08 9.04
C PHE A 60 13.92 -6.58 10.32
N ARG A 61 14.34 -7.46 11.24
CA ARG A 61 14.87 -7.04 12.55
C ARG A 61 16.08 -6.10 12.45
N GLU A 62 17.03 -6.40 11.57
CA GLU A 62 18.21 -5.56 11.36
C GLU A 62 17.87 -4.25 10.65
N LEU A 63 16.97 -4.30 9.65
CA LEU A 63 16.42 -3.10 9.00
C LEU A 63 15.76 -2.16 10.02
N ALA A 64 14.93 -2.71 10.92
CA ALA A 64 14.24 -1.94 11.94
C ALA A 64 15.23 -1.21 12.87
N LYS A 65 16.33 -1.88 13.26
CA LYS A 65 17.38 -1.27 14.09
C LYS A 65 18.08 -0.14 13.35
N GLU A 66 18.46 -0.34 12.09
CA GLU A 66 19.14 0.70 11.29
C GLU A 66 18.23 1.92 11.09
N LEU A 67 16.96 1.72 10.72
CA LEU A 67 16.00 2.82 10.58
C LEU A 67 15.75 3.54 11.92
N ALA A 68 15.60 2.81 13.02
CA ALA A 68 15.40 3.41 14.34
C ALA A 68 16.59 4.26 14.78
N SER A 69 17.82 3.80 14.47
CA SER A 69 19.04 4.57 14.73
C SER A 69 19.12 5.86 13.91
N HIS A 70 18.58 5.85 12.69
CA HIS A 70 18.64 6.99 11.78
C HIS A 70 17.59 8.06 12.09
N PHE A 71 16.33 7.67 12.25
CA PHE A 71 15.21 8.62 12.37
C PHE A 71 14.85 9.02 13.80
N LYS A 72 15.46 8.38 14.82
CA LYS A 72 15.22 8.67 16.25
C LYS A 72 13.73 8.73 16.64
N THR A 73 12.91 7.99 15.90
CA THR A 73 11.45 7.94 15.99
C THR A 73 11.03 6.48 16.02
N ARG A 74 9.89 6.16 16.64
CA ARG A 74 9.40 4.78 16.61
C ARG A 74 9.08 4.36 15.18
N ILE A 75 9.82 3.37 14.68
CA ILE A 75 9.63 2.82 13.35
C ILE A 75 8.54 1.76 13.38
N GLU A 76 7.62 1.83 12.42
CA GLU A 76 6.57 0.82 12.25
C GLU A 76 6.58 0.30 10.81
N LEU A 77 7.14 -0.89 10.63
CA LEU A 77 7.19 -1.60 9.35
C LEU A 77 5.88 -2.37 9.15
N ARG A 78 5.11 -2.02 8.13
CA ARG A 78 3.81 -2.63 7.83
C ARG A 78 3.83 -3.30 6.46
N GLN A 79 3.73 -4.63 6.47
CA GLN A 79 3.44 -5.38 5.25
C GLN A 79 1.97 -5.16 4.87
N ILE A 80 1.73 -4.76 3.63
CA ILE A 80 0.39 -4.61 3.06
C ILE A 80 0.22 -5.50 1.84
N GLY A 81 -1.02 -5.85 1.51
CA GLY A 81 -1.30 -6.63 0.30
C GLY A 81 -1.28 -5.78 -0.96
N VAL A 82 -1.16 -6.42 -2.12
CA VAL A 82 -1.21 -5.76 -3.45
C VAL A 82 -2.48 -4.94 -3.68
N ARG A 83 -3.60 -5.30 -3.05
CA ARG A 83 -4.84 -4.54 -3.11
C ARG A 83 -4.77 -3.26 -2.28
N ASP A 84 -4.15 -3.32 -1.10
CA ASP A 84 -3.97 -2.16 -0.24
C ASP A 84 -2.94 -1.19 -0.84
N GLU A 85 -1.91 -1.71 -1.52
CA GLU A 85 -1.01 -0.93 -2.35
C GLU A 85 -1.80 -0.18 -3.44
N ALA A 86 -2.62 -0.88 -4.23
CA ALA A 86 -3.44 -0.24 -5.25
C ALA A 86 -4.44 0.77 -4.66
N LYS A 87 -5.03 0.48 -3.50
CA LYS A 87 -5.90 1.40 -2.77
C LYS A 87 -5.18 2.69 -2.39
N ARG A 88 -3.96 2.58 -1.87
CA ARG A 88 -3.16 3.71 -1.39
C ARG A 88 -2.63 4.57 -2.53
N ILE A 89 -2.20 3.95 -3.63
CA ILE A 89 -1.77 4.66 -4.84
C ILE A 89 -2.99 5.33 -5.51
N GLY A 90 -4.14 4.67 -5.49
CA GLY A 90 -5.33 5.12 -6.21
C GLY A 90 -5.17 4.96 -7.72
N GLY A 91 -6.17 5.43 -8.47
CA GLY A 91 -6.16 5.38 -9.93
C GLY A 91 -7.51 5.00 -10.52
N LEU A 92 -7.53 4.85 -11.85
CA LEU A 92 -8.73 4.50 -12.62
C LEU A 92 -8.72 3.03 -13.01
N GLY A 93 -9.80 2.32 -12.69
CA GLY A 93 -10.02 0.95 -13.09
C GLY A 93 -10.29 0.83 -14.59
N THR A 94 -10.32 -0.41 -15.09
CA THR A 94 -10.62 -0.68 -16.50
C THR A 94 -12.02 -0.22 -16.93
N CYS A 95 -12.91 0.08 -15.97
CA CYS A 95 -14.23 0.64 -16.19
C CYS A 95 -14.23 2.18 -16.32
N GLY A 96 -13.07 2.84 -16.25
CA GLY A 96 -12.92 4.29 -16.33
C GLY A 96 -13.27 5.04 -15.03
N ARG A 97 -13.66 4.33 -13.96
CA ARG A 97 -13.95 4.91 -12.65
C ARG A 97 -12.78 4.75 -11.70
N GLU A 98 -12.73 5.55 -10.63
CA GLU A 98 -11.77 5.36 -9.54
C GLU A 98 -11.81 3.91 -9.01
N PHE A 99 -10.66 3.40 -8.58
CA PHE A 99 -10.57 2.08 -7.95
C PHE A 99 -11.60 1.94 -6.83
N CYS A 100 -12.46 0.93 -6.90
CA CYS A 100 -13.50 0.72 -5.89
C CYS A 100 -12.90 0.60 -4.48
N CYS A 101 -11.70 0.02 -4.35
CA CYS A 101 -10.99 -0.09 -3.07
C CYS A 101 -10.49 1.25 -2.51
N ALA A 102 -10.24 2.25 -3.36
CA ALA A 102 -9.87 3.61 -2.98
C ALA A 102 -11.08 4.52 -2.74
N SER A 103 -12.22 4.20 -3.35
CA SER A 103 -13.46 4.96 -3.28
C SER A 103 -14.36 4.50 -2.12
N PHE A 104 -15.37 3.67 -2.41
CA PHE A 104 -16.42 3.31 -1.44
C PHE A 104 -16.20 1.95 -0.77
N LEU A 105 -15.39 1.06 -1.34
CA LEU A 105 -15.30 -0.33 -0.92
C LEU A 105 -14.15 -0.54 0.07
N SER A 106 -14.49 -0.62 1.36
CA SER A 106 -13.53 -0.84 2.45
C SER A 106 -13.50 -2.29 2.96
N ASN A 107 -14.59 -3.03 2.80
CA ASN A 107 -14.70 -4.43 3.24
C ASN A 107 -14.77 -5.37 2.02
N PHE A 108 -13.75 -6.22 1.88
CA PHE A 108 -13.60 -7.07 0.72
C PHE A 108 -14.05 -8.51 1.02
N LYS A 109 -15.17 -8.90 0.41
CA LYS A 109 -15.54 -10.32 0.33
C LYS A 109 -14.51 -11.07 -0.54
N ARG A 110 -14.28 -12.34 -0.21
CA ARG A 110 -13.49 -13.23 -1.07
C ARG A 110 -14.22 -13.37 -2.41
N ILE A 111 -13.59 -12.92 -3.49
CA ILE A 111 -14.09 -13.10 -4.85
C ILE A 111 -13.50 -14.40 -5.40
N THR A 112 -14.34 -15.23 -5.98
CA THR A 112 -13.95 -16.47 -6.66
C THR A 112 -14.31 -16.38 -8.13
N THR A 113 -13.67 -17.21 -8.96
CA THR A 113 -14.01 -17.33 -10.39
C THR A 113 -15.44 -17.85 -10.61
N GLN A 114 -15.99 -18.59 -9.64
CA GLN A 114 -17.37 -19.08 -9.70
C GLN A 114 -18.38 -17.93 -9.80
N ILE A 115 -18.19 -16.85 -9.03
CA ILE A 115 -19.06 -15.66 -9.07
C ILE A 115 -19.10 -15.07 -10.49
N ALA A 116 -17.96 -15.01 -11.17
CA ALA A 116 -17.90 -14.50 -12.54
C ALA A 116 -18.60 -15.44 -13.54
N ASN A 117 -18.46 -16.77 -13.34
CA ASN A 117 -19.17 -17.76 -14.17
C ASN A 117 -20.69 -17.69 -13.96
N ASP A 118 -21.15 -17.54 -12.71
CA ASP A 118 -22.57 -17.43 -12.37
C ASP A 118 -23.22 -16.18 -13.01
N GLN A 119 -22.43 -15.12 -13.22
CA GLN A 119 -22.81 -13.90 -13.93
C GLN A 119 -22.64 -13.98 -15.45
N ASN A 120 -22.29 -15.16 -16.00
CA ASN A 120 -21.98 -15.36 -17.42
C ASN A 120 -20.89 -14.43 -17.97
N LEU A 121 -19.95 -13.99 -17.12
CA LEU A 121 -18.82 -13.17 -17.53
C LEU A 121 -17.75 -14.01 -18.21
N SER A 122 -16.94 -13.36 -19.04
CA SER A 122 -15.81 -14.00 -19.71
C SER A 122 -14.88 -14.68 -18.71
N SER A 123 -14.55 -15.95 -18.94
CA SER A 123 -13.56 -16.72 -18.19
C SER A 123 -12.12 -16.20 -18.35
N ASN A 124 -11.90 -15.18 -19.19
CA ASN A 124 -10.59 -14.58 -19.40
C ASN A 124 -10.13 -13.81 -18.14
N MET A 125 -9.12 -14.35 -17.48
CA MET A 125 -8.57 -13.81 -16.23
C MET A 125 -8.09 -12.36 -16.35
N SER A 126 -7.58 -11.94 -17.51
CA SER A 126 -7.15 -10.55 -17.72
C SER A 126 -8.32 -9.56 -17.68
N LYS A 127 -9.52 -9.99 -18.11
CA LYS A 127 -10.74 -9.17 -18.04
C LYS A 127 -11.33 -9.16 -16.63
N LEU A 128 -11.14 -10.23 -15.87
CA LEU A 128 -11.65 -10.38 -14.50
C LEU A 128 -10.70 -9.80 -13.43
N SER A 129 -9.44 -9.59 -13.78
CA SER A 129 -8.44 -9.04 -12.86
C SER A 129 -8.54 -7.52 -12.78
N GLY A 130 -8.46 -7.01 -11.56
CA GLY A 130 -8.28 -5.59 -11.31
C GLY A 130 -6.81 -5.18 -11.46
N PRO A 131 -6.51 -3.88 -11.40
CA PRO A 131 -5.16 -3.34 -11.49
C PRO A 131 -4.20 -3.84 -10.41
N CYS A 132 -4.74 -4.29 -9.26
CA CYS A 132 -3.98 -4.95 -8.20
C CYS A 132 -3.59 -6.42 -8.50
N GLY A 133 -3.90 -6.94 -9.69
CA GLY A 133 -3.63 -8.34 -10.08
C GLY A 133 -4.51 -9.38 -9.39
N LYS A 134 -5.49 -8.97 -8.58
CA LYS A 134 -6.53 -9.84 -8.00
C LYS A 134 -7.85 -9.66 -8.74
N LEU A 135 -8.75 -10.62 -8.59
CA LEU A 135 -10.12 -10.51 -9.13
C LEU A 135 -10.78 -9.19 -8.72
N LYS A 136 -11.50 -8.59 -9.66
CA LYS A 136 -12.25 -7.34 -9.49
C LYS A 136 -13.20 -7.45 -8.30
N CYS A 137 -13.12 -6.48 -7.40
CA CYS A 137 -13.96 -6.46 -6.20
C CYS A 137 -15.42 -6.08 -6.49
N CYS A 138 -15.71 -5.42 -7.62
CA CYS A 138 -17.08 -5.13 -8.05
C CYS A 138 -17.89 -6.39 -8.43
N LEU A 139 -17.23 -7.51 -8.72
CA LEU A 139 -17.89 -8.78 -9.04
C LEU A 139 -18.82 -9.27 -7.90
N SER A 140 -18.63 -8.82 -6.65
CA SER A 140 -19.58 -9.15 -5.57
C SER A 140 -20.87 -8.35 -5.58
N TYR A 141 -21.01 -7.36 -6.47
CA TYR A 141 -22.15 -6.43 -6.50
C TYR A 141 -22.92 -6.44 -7.83
N GLU A 142 -22.34 -7.00 -8.89
CA GLU A 142 -23.00 -7.16 -10.18
C GLU A 142 -23.82 -8.47 -10.19
N VAL A 143 -24.87 -8.54 -9.37
CA VAL A 143 -25.84 -9.65 -9.33
C VAL A 143 -27.07 -9.31 -10.15
#